data_AF-A0A7M2WV89-F1
#
_entry.id   AF-A0A7M2WV89-F1
#
_cell.length_a   1.000
_cell.length_b   1.000
_cell.length_c   1.000
_cell.angle_alpha   90.00
_cell.angle_beta   90.00
_cell.angle_gamma   90.00
#
_symmetry.space_group_name_H-M   'P 1'
#
loop_
_entity.id
_entity.type
_entity.pdbx_description
1 polymer ?
#
loop_
_entity_poly.entity_id
_entity_poly.type
_entity_poly.pdbx_seq_one_letter_code
_entity_poly.pdbx_strand_id
1 'polypeptide(L)'
;MVHAACEELFNYATDLVTQDDVAAFAPNDPGYPNYVREWLEIRDSRSIPLRTNFEITETVGLTRWVDADAGPDSDRFRRFRVFTNAVALGMSVSGRAHDDDFPPNYTLISLMDDAAALQDAALWRLLLPAFEEAYAAWTQQRSREALFGLLALLLVHAHLGTTNDVLAHLAERLIEMESGCPARVPEVFLFGCTCYDQLNDHWKRHIHALSKSVSDSLSLVRAALLDGGPADAA
;
A
#
# COMPACT_ATOMS: atom_id res chain seq x y z
N MET A 1 4.45 19.98 -6.03
CA MET A 1 5.63 19.12 -5.89
C MET A 1 5.60 18.13 -7.03
N VAL A 2 6.76 17.78 -7.59
CA VAL A 2 6.88 16.65 -8.52
C VAL A 2 7.03 15.41 -7.63
N HIS A 3 6.19 14.42 -7.87
CA HIS A 3 6.09 13.20 -7.07
C HIS A 3 6.94 12.10 -7.70
N ALA A 4 8.26 12.36 -7.77
CA ALA A 4 9.18 11.65 -8.66
C ALA A 4 9.24 10.14 -8.38
N ALA A 5 9.16 9.72 -7.12
CA ALA A 5 9.22 8.30 -6.78
C ALA A 5 7.90 7.58 -7.09
N CYS A 6 6.76 8.24 -6.85
CA CYS A 6 5.45 7.69 -7.22
C CYS A 6 5.31 7.62 -8.76
N GLU A 7 5.81 8.62 -9.48
CA GLU A 7 5.88 8.62 -10.94
C GLU A 7 6.76 7.48 -11.48
N GLU A 8 7.91 7.21 -10.85
CA GLU A 8 8.78 6.09 -11.23
C GLU A 8 8.09 4.73 -11.02
N LEU A 9 7.44 4.53 -9.87
CA LEU A 9 6.63 3.33 -9.60
C LEU A 9 5.50 3.17 -10.64
N PHE A 10 4.80 4.26 -10.96
CA PHE A 10 3.73 4.26 -11.96
C PHE A 10 4.25 3.91 -13.36
N ASN A 11 5.37 4.48 -13.77
CA ASN A 11 5.97 4.18 -15.08
C ASN A 11 6.38 2.71 -15.18
N TYR A 12 7.03 2.19 -14.14
CA TYR A 12 7.36 0.77 -14.04
C TYR A 12 6.10 -0.11 -14.12
N ALA A 13 5.05 0.21 -13.36
CA ALA A 13 3.82 -0.56 -13.37
C ALA A 13 3.09 -0.50 -14.74
N THR A 14 3.18 0.63 -15.44
CA THR A 14 2.63 0.81 -16.79
C THR A 14 3.31 -0.10 -17.80
N ASP A 15 4.61 -0.38 -17.65
CA ASP A 15 5.35 -1.31 -18.51
C ASP A 15 4.93 -2.79 -18.31
N LEU A 16 4.29 -3.11 -17.18
CA LEU A 16 3.86 -4.47 -16.87
C LEU A 16 2.50 -4.86 -17.47
N VAL A 17 1.75 -3.89 -18.01
CA VAL A 17 0.36 -4.08 -18.46
C VAL A 17 0.19 -3.82 -19.95
N THR A 18 -0.50 -4.74 -20.62
CA THR A 18 -0.92 -4.59 -22.03
C THR A 18 -2.34 -4.05 -22.14
N GLN A 19 -2.75 -3.65 -23.35
CA GLN A 19 -4.14 -3.25 -23.59
C GLN A 19 -5.12 -4.42 -23.33
N ASP A 20 -4.69 -5.65 -23.67
CA ASP A 20 -5.47 -6.85 -23.43
C ASP A 20 -5.64 -7.14 -21.93
N ASP A 21 -4.62 -6.85 -21.10
CA ASP A 21 -4.74 -6.97 -19.65
C ASP A 21 -5.76 -5.98 -19.09
N VAL A 22 -5.77 -4.72 -19.57
CA VAL A 22 -6.77 -3.72 -19.16
C VAL A 22 -8.18 -4.19 -19.53
N ALA A 23 -8.37 -4.69 -20.76
CA ALA A 23 -9.67 -5.19 -21.19
C ALA A 23 -10.12 -6.45 -20.44
N ALA A 24 -9.19 -7.33 -20.07
CA ALA A 24 -9.49 -8.58 -19.39
C ALA A 24 -9.79 -8.40 -17.89
N PHE A 25 -9.16 -7.44 -17.23
CA PHE A 25 -9.18 -7.32 -15.77
C PHE A 25 -9.91 -6.07 -15.26
N ALA A 26 -10.30 -5.14 -16.14
CA ALA A 26 -11.24 -4.09 -15.76
C ALA A 26 -12.58 -4.71 -15.32
N PRO A 27 -13.30 -4.09 -14.35
CA PRO A 27 -14.57 -4.61 -13.88
C PRO A 27 -15.59 -4.79 -15.02
N ASN A 28 -16.24 -5.95 -15.04
CA ASN A 28 -17.29 -6.28 -16.01
C ASN A 28 -18.68 -6.07 -15.39
N ASP A 29 -18.93 -4.85 -14.92
CA ASP A 29 -20.19 -4.41 -14.32
C ASP A 29 -20.83 -3.27 -15.17
N PRO A 30 -21.96 -2.63 -14.77
CA PRO A 30 -22.59 -1.57 -15.56
C PRO A 30 -21.70 -0.39 -15.97
N GLY A 31 -20.56 -0.16 -15.32
CA GLY A 31 -19.57 0.84 -15.72
C GLY A 31 -18.70 0.44 -16.90
N TYR A 32 -18.71 -0.83 -17.32
CA TYR A 32 -18.10 -1.28 -18.57
C TYR A 32 -18.85 -0.68 -19.78
N PRO A 33 -18.19 -0.13 -20.83
CA PRO A 33 -16.75 -0.18 -21.11
C PRO A 33 -15.96 1.05 -20.65
N ASN A 34 -16.53 1.95 -19.84
CA ASN A 34 -15.87 3.20 -19.46
C ASN A 34 -14.59 2.95 -18.65
N TYR A 35 -14.54 1.93 -17.80
CA TYR A 35 -13.31 1.53 -17.11
C TYR A 35 -12.17 1.24 -18.08
N VAL A 36 -12.41 0.43 -19.11
CA VAL A 36 -11.39 0.07 -20.10
C VAL A 36 -10.89 1.33 -20.82
N ARG A 37 -11.79 2.21 -21.23
CA ARG A 37 -11.42 3.48 -21.89
C ARG A 37 -10.54 4.35 -20.98
N GLU A 38 -10.93 4.52 -19.73
CA GLU A 38 -10.20 5.36 -18.76
C GLU A 38 -8.80 4.79 -18.48
N TRP A 39 -8.70 3.49 -18.20
CA TRP A 39 -7.42 2.86 -17.85
C TRP A 39 -6.48 2.72 -19.05
N LEU A 40 -7.01 2.59 -20.27
CA LEU A 40 -6.21 2.71 -21.48
C LEU A 40 -5.67 4.14 -21.66
N GLU A 41 -6.48 5.17 -21.39
CA GLU A 41 -6.03 6.57 -21.46
C GLU A 41 -4.92 6.86 -20.44
N ILE A 42 -5.06 6.38 -19.20
CA ILE A 42 -4.03 6.51 -18.16
C ILE A 42 -2.74 5.82 -18.59
N ARG A 43 -2.84 4.57 -19.07
CA ARG A 43 -1.70 3.77 -19.53
C ARG A 43 -0.97 4.43 -20.70
N ASP A 44 -1.71 4.85 -21.72
CA ASP A 44 -1.15 5.36 -22.97
C ASP A 44 -0.60 6.79 -22.80
N SER A 45 -1.22 7.61 -21.94
CA SER A 45 -0.73 8.95 -21.62
C SER A 45 0.53 8.95 -20.75
N ARG A 46 0.80 7.85 -20.02
CA ARG A 46 1.85 7.76 -19.01
C ARG A 46 1.81 8.95 -18.04
N SER A 47 0.62 9.31 -17.62
CA SER A 47 0.40 10.38 -16.66
C SER A 47 -0.57 9.96 -15.58
N ILE A 48 -0.22 10.26 -14.33
CA ILE A 48 -1.12 10.05 -13.20
C ILE A 48 -2.24 11.09 -13.28
N PRO A 49 -3.53 10.68 -13.24
CA PRO A 49 -4.65 11.61 -13.29
C PRO A 49 -4.59 12.66 -12.19
N LEU A 50 -4.99 13.89 -12.53
CA LEU A 50 -5.01 15.02 -11.60
C LEU A 50 -6.29 15.10 -10.75
N ARG A 51 -7.32 14.31 -11.10
CA ARG A 51 -8.64 14.28 -10.46
C ARG A 51 -9.15 12.86 -10.44
N THR A 52 -9.87 12.50 -9.38
CA THR A 52 -10.58 11.24 -9.27
C THR A 52 -11.87 11.28 -10.11
N ASN A 53 -12.30 10.12 -10.57
CA ASN A 53 -13.63 9.86 -11.10
C ASN A 53 -14.06 8.46 -10.64
N PHE A 54 -15.33 8.13 -10.89
CA PHE A 54 -15.90 6.84 -10.48
C PHE A 54 -15.17 5.67 -11.17
N GLU A 55 -14.77 5.83 -12.42
CA GLU A 55 -14.07 4.80 -13.19
C GLU A 55 -12.74 4.38 -12.55
N ILE A 56 -11.98 5.35 -12.03
CA ILE A 56 -10.72 5.11 -11.35
C ILE A 56 -10.97 4.52 -9.96
N THR A 57 -11.80 5.16 -9.14
CA THR A 57 -11.98 4.74 -7.73
C THR A 57 -12.61 3.35 -7.64
N GLU A 58 -13.61 3.06 -8.48
CA GLU A 58 -14.28 1.77 -8.50
C GLU A 58 -13.33 0.66 -8.99
N THR A 59 -12.56 0.90 -10.07
CA THR A 59 -11.61 -0.11 -10.57
C THR A 59 -10.52 -0.41 -9.54
N VAL A 60 -9.95 0.62 -8.92
CA VAL A 60 -8.97 0.44 -7.82
C VAL A 60 -9.60 -0.32 -6.66
N GLY A 61 -10.82 0.05 -6.25
CA GLY A 61 -11.55 -0.63 -5.19
C GLY A 61 -11.76 -2.11 -5.49
N LEU A 62 -12.43 -2.42 -6.60
CA LEU A 62 -12.78 -3.79 -6.99
C LEU A 62 -11.55 -4.68 -7.19
N THR A 63 -10.48 -4.17 -7.82
CA THR A 63 -9.25 -4.96 -8.00
C THR A 63 -8.59 -5.37 -6.68
N ARG A 64 -8.70 -4.56 -5.62
CA ARG A 64 -8.20 -4.91 -4.28
C ARG A 64 -9.00 -6.04 -3.62
N TRP A 65 -10.30 -6.14 -3.92
CA TRP A 65 -11.19 -7.15 -3.35
C TRP A 65 -11.14 -8.50 -4.07
N VAL A 66 -10.68 -8.52 -5.32
CA VAL A 66 -10.56 -9.77 -6.07
C VAL A 66 -9.37 -10.59 -5.55
N ASP A 67 -9.65 -11.83 -5.21
CA ASP A 67 -8.61 -12.82 -4.92
C ASP A 67 -7.83 -13.11 -6.21
N ALA A 68 -6.57 -12.69 -6.22
CA ALA A 68 -5.69 -12.86 -7.37
C ALA A 68 -5.36 -14.33 -7.65
N ASP A 69 -5.49 -15.22 -6.65
CA ASP A 69 -5.17 -16.64 -6.79
C ASP A 69 -6.36 -17.47 -7.32
N ALA A 70 -7.54 -16.86 -7.44
CA ALA A 70 -8.76 -17.56 -7.87
C ALA A 70 -8.81 -17.86 -9.38
N GLY A 71 -7.95 -17.22 -10.19
CA GLY A 71 -7.98 -17.29 -11.65
C GLY A 71 -6.73 -17.91 -12.29
N PRO A 72 -6.82 -18.42 -13.54
CA PRO A 72 -5.69 -19.00 -14.27
C PRO A 72 -4.63 -17.96 -14.70
N ASP A 73 -4.97 -16.68 -14.71
CA ASP A 73 -4.10 -15.56 -15.10
C ASP A 73 -3.64 -14.72 -13.89
N SER A 74 -3.41 -15.37 -12.74
CA SER A 74 -3.10 -14.71 -11.45
C SER A 74 -2.00 -13.65 -11.56
N ASP A 75 -0.86 -13.97 -12.18
CA ASP A 75 0.27 -13.04 -12.29
C ASP A 75 -0.05 -11.82 -13.16
N ARG A 76 -0.83 -12.01 -14.23
CA ARG A 76 -1.25 -10.90 -15.11
C ARG A 76 -2.22 -9.98 -14.38
N PHE A 77 -3.16 -10.56 -13.63
CA PHE A 77 -4.06 -9.79 -12.79
C PHE A 77 -3.30 -9.01 -11.71
N ARG A 78 -2.32 -9.61 -11.05
CA ARG A 78 -1.46 -8.92 -10.06
C ARG A 78 -0.72 -7.74 -10.69
N ARG A 79 -0.15 -7.89 -11.89
CA ARG A 79 0.49 -6.77 -12.61
C ARG A 79 -0.51 -5.65 -12.91
N PHE A 80 -1.73 -5.99 -13.33
CA PHE A 80 -2.80 -5.01 -13.49
C PHE A 80 -3.14 -4.31 -12.17
N ARG A 81 -3.22 -5.04 -11.06
CA ARG A 81 -3.45 -4.48 -9.73
C ARG A 81 -2.30 -3.62 -9.20
N VAL A 82 -1.05 -3.95 -9.54
CA VAL A 82 0.11 -3.08 -9.26
C VAL A 82 -0.04 -1.77 -10.03
N PHE A 83 -0.43 -1.82 -11.30
CA PHE A 83 -0.71 -0.64 -12.12
C PHE A 83 -1.82 0.24 -11.52
N THR A 84 -2.97 -0.35 -11.15
CA THR A 84 -4.07 0.44 -10.56
C THR A 84 -3.69 1.04 -9.20
N ASN A 85 -2.96 0.32 -8.36
CA ASN A 85 -2.51 0.84 -7.06
C ASN A 85 -1.37 1.85 -7.17
N ALA A 86 -0.51 1.77 -8.18
CA ALA A 86 0.50 2.81 -8.44
C ALA A 86 -0.16 4.15 -8.81
N VAL A 87 -1.22 4.11 -9.63
CA VAL A 87 -2.06 5.28 -9.90
C VAL A 87 -2.71 5.81 -8.63
N ALA A 88 -3.36 4.94 -7.85
CA ALA A 88 -3.99 5.32 -6.59
C ALA A 88 -3.00 5.99 -5.62
N LEU A 89 -1.79 5.44 -5.47
CA LEU A 89 -0.74 6.02 -4.64
C LEU A 89 -0.37 7.42 -5.14
N GLY A 90 -0.02 7.55 -6.42
CA GLY A 90 0.35 8.85 -6.98
C GLY A 90 -0.72 9.93 -6.84
N MET A 91 -1.99 9.55 -7.03
CA MET A 91 -3.13 10.45 -6.82
C MET A 91 -3.28 10.86 -5.35
N SER A 92 -3.13 9.91 -4.41
CA SER A 92 -3.23 10.16 -2.97
C SER A 92 -2.17 11.15 -2.48
N VAL A 93 -0.92 10.97 -2.93
CA VAL A 93 0.21 11.81 -2.52
C VAL A 93 0.08 13.25 -3.05
N SER A 94 -0.61 13.44 -4.18
CA SER A 94 -0.86 14.77 -4.76
C SER A 94 -1.76 15.67 -3.90
N GLY A 95 -2.45 15.12 -2.90
CA GLY A 95 -3.40 15.83 -2.03
C GLY A 95 -4.69 16.25 -2.74
N ARG A 96 -4.99 15.65 -3.90
CA ARG A 96 -6.19 15.94 -4.71
C ARG A 96 -7.25 14.85 -4.66
N ALA A 97 -6.91 13.68 -4.14
CA ALA A 97 -7.86 12.63 -3.79
C ALA A 97 -8.24 12.77 -2.32
N HIS A 98 -9.47 12.39 -1.98
CA HIS A 98 -9.86 12.23 -0.58
C HIS A 98 -9.26 10.94 -0.01
N ASP A 99 -8.98 10.89 1.30
CA ASP A 99 -8.47 9.68 1.97
C ASP A 99 -9.38 8.45 1.70
N ASP A 100 -10.69 8.68 1.58
CA ASP A 100 -11.69 7.63 1.31
C ASP A 100 -11.68 7.14 -0.16
N ASP A 101 -11.14 7.93 -1.10
CA ASP A 101 -11.04 7.51 -2.50
C ASP A 101 -10.00 6.38 -2.64
N PHE A 102 -8.88 6.50 -1.91
CA PHE A 102 -7.77 5.56 -1.95
C PHE A 102 -7.16 5.36 -0.55
N PRO A 103 -7.80 4.57 0.32
CA PRO A 103 -7.29 4.35 1.68
C PRO A 103 -5.81 3.92 1.66
N PRO A 104 -4.89 4.69 2.27
CA PRO A 104 -3.48 4.35 2.32
C PRO A 104 -3.21 2.93 2.81
N ASN A 105 -3.94 2.47 3.83
CA ASN A 105 -3.76 1.12 4.37
C ASN A 105 -3.97 0.02 3.30
N TYR A 106 -4.91 0.19 2.37
CA TYR A 106 -5.23 -0.77 1.30
C TYR A 106 -4.31 -0.64 0.11
N THR A 107 -3.96 0.61 -0.24
CA THR A 107 -3.04 0.89 -1.34
C THR A 107 -1.67 0.27 -1.07
N LEU A 108 -1.12 0.51 0.12
CA LEU A 108 0.23 0.05 0.50
C LEU A 108 0.29 -1.47 0.62
N ILE A 109 -0.68 -2.10 1.29
CA ILE A 109 -0.65 -3.55 1.50
C ILE A 109 -0.84 -4.32 0.20
N SER A 110 -1.70 -3.85 -0.70
CA SER A 110 -1.91 -4.49 -2.00
C SER A 110 -0.64 -4.49 -2.85
N LEU A 111 0.10 -3.36 -2.85
CA LEU A 111 1.38 -3.27 -3.55
C LEU A 111 2.43 -4.23 -2.98
N MET A 112 2.53 -4.35 -1.64
CA MET A 112 3.46 -5.28 -1.01
C MET A 112 3.07 -6.75 -1.22
N ASP A 113 1.77 -7.06 -1.16
CA ASP A 113 1.26 -8.41 -1.42
C ASP A 113 1.59 -8.87 -2.84
N ASP A 114 1.37 -8.00 -3.83
CA ASP A 114 1.68 -8.32 -5.22
C ASP A 114 3.18 -8.36 -5.47
N ALA A 115 3.98 -7.49 -4.86
CA ALA A 115 5.44 -7.57 -4.92
C ALA A 115 5.97 -8.89 -4.34
N ALA A 116 5.40 -9.35 -3.22
CA ALA A 116 5.76 -10.64 -2.62
C ALA A 116 5.34 -11.81 -3.51
N ALA A 117 4.09 -11.83 -3.98
CA ALA A 117 3.54 -12.92 -4.77
C ALA A 117 4.22 -13.07 -6.13
N LEU A 118 4.52 -11.94 -6.79
CA LEU A 118 5.26 -11.90 -8.05
C LEU A 118 6.78 -12.16 -7.87
N GLN A 119 7.27 -12.18 -6.61
CA GLN A 119 8.69 -12.26 -6.28
C GLN A 119 9.52 -11.16 -6.97
N ASP A 120 8.95 -9.97 -7.09
CA ASP A 120 9.50 -8.91 -7.92
C ASP A 120 10.44 -7.99 -7.14
N ALA A 121 11.74 -8.30 -7.22
CA ALA A 121 12.77 -7.52 -6.55
C ALA A 121 12.93 -6.10 -7.11
N ALA A 122 12.50 -5.81 -8.35
CA ALA A 122 12.53 -4.45 -8.89
C ALA A 122 11.41 -3.63 -8.27
N LEU A 123 10.20 -4.20 -8.19
CA LEU A 123 9.06 -3.58 -7.52
C LEU A 123 9.38 -3.25 -6.06
N TRP A 124 9.93 -4.19 -5.28
CA TRP A 124 10.32 -3.91 -3.88
C TRP A 124 11.27 -2.71 -3.72
N ARG A 125 12.20 -2.52 -4.65
CA ARG A 125 13.13 -1.37 -4.63
C ARG A 125 12.41 -0.06 -4.95
N LEU A 126 11.41 -0.08 -5.82
CA LEU A 126 10.61 1.09 -6.18
C LEU A 126 9.59 1.46 -5.10
N LEU A 127 9.07 0.47 -4.37
CA LEU A 127 8.14 0.72 -3.27
C LEU A 127 8.76 1.56 -2.15
N LEU A 128 10.06 1.39 -1.86
CA LEU A 128 10.71 2.14 -0.79
C LEU A 128 10.63 3.67 -0.98
N PRO A 129 11.23 4.26 -2.03
CA PRO A 129 11.17 5.71 -2.21
C PRO A 129 9.74 6.22 -2.44
N ALA A 130 8.86 5.43 -3.08
CA ALA A 130 7.46 5.80 -3.27
C ALA A 130 6.70 5.88 -1.93
N PHE A 131 6.96 4.95 -1.01
CA PHE A 131 6.35 4.95 0.32
C PHE A 131 6.94 6.05 1.21
N GLU A 132 8.23 6.40 1.05
CA GLU A 132 8.85 7.53 1.77
C GLU A 132 8.16 8.83 1.37
N GLU A 133 7.96 9.01 0.06
CA GLU A 133 7.27 10.17 -0.49
C GLU A 133 5.81 10.24 -0.02
N ALA A 134 5.12 9.10 -0.01
CA ALA A 134 3.74 9.02 0.45
C ALA A 134 3.60 9.31 1.95
N TYR A 135 4.46 8.73 2.78
CA TYR A 135 4.50 9.00 4.21
C TYR A 135 4.76 10.48 4.51
N ALA A 136 5.70 11.10 3.79
CA ALA A 136 5.97 12.53 3.95
C ALA A 136 4.74 13.39 3.60
N ALA A 137 4.05 13.08 2.50
CA ALA A 137 2.85 13.79 2.09
C ALA A 137 1.71 13.63 3.10
N TRP A 138 1.40 12.40 3.53
CA TRP A 138 0.33 12.15 4.50
C TRP A 138 0.61 12.75 5.87
N THR A 139 1.88 12.79 6.29
CA THR A 139 2.29 13.50 7.51
C THR A 139 2.01 15.00 7.41
N GLN A 140 2.33 15.63 6.27
CA GLN A 140 2.05 17.06 6.03
C GLN A 140 0.54 17.34 5.99
N GLN A 141 -0.23 16.44 5.39
CA GLN A 141 -1.69 16.50 5.33
C GLN A 141 -2.35 16.18 6.68
N ARG A 142 -1.58 15.73 7.68
CA ARG A 142 -2.07 15.24 8.98
C ARG A 142 -3.10 14.13 8.84
N SER A 143 -2.96 13.31 7.78
CA SER A 143 -3.78 12.12 7.63
C SER A 143 -3.48 11.16 8.77
N ARG A 144 -4.55 10.57 9.31
CA ARG A 144 -4.42 9.55 10.36
C ARG A 144 -3.77 8.29 9.83
N GLU A 145 -3.86 8.04 8.53
CA GLU A 145 -3.35 6.83 7.92
C GLU A 145 -1.83 6.87 7.64
N ALA A 146 -1.16 8.00 7.93
CA ALA A 146 0.30 8.09 7.85
C ALA A 146 1.02 7.03 8.71
N LEU A 147 0.38 6.50 9.74
CA LEU A 147 0.89 5.36 10.52
C LEU A 147 1.03 4.07 9.69
N PHE A 148 0.15 3.83 8.71
CA PHE A 148 0.29 2.72 7.77
C PHE A 148 1.42 2.96 6.77
N GLY A 149 1.66 4.22 6.36
CA GLY A 149 2.84 4.60 5.61
C GLY A 149 4.13 4.23 6.36
N LEU A 150 4.18 4.52 7.66
CA LEU A 150 5.34 4.19 8.50
C LEU A 150 5.50 2.67 8.73
N LEU A 151 4.40 1.93 8.92
CA LEU A 151 4.43 0.47 8.97
C LEU A 151 4.94 -0.12 7.65
N ALA A 152 4.46 0.39 6.50
CA ALA A 152 4.91 -0.05 5.18
C ALA A 152 6.41 0.17 5.00
N LEU A 153 6.93 1.35 5.36
CA LEU A 153 8.36 1.65 5.32
C LEU A 153 9.18 0.67 6.16
N LEU A 154 8.76 0.42 7.39
CA LEU A 154 9.42 -0.55 8.27
C LEU A 154 9.51 -1.94 7.61
N LEU A 155 8.41 -2.42 7.01
CA LEU A 155 8.35 -3.73 6.37
C LEU A 155 9.18 -3.79 5.07
N VAL A 156 9.12 -2.76 4.23
CA VAL A 156 9.93 -2.67 3.01
C VAL A 156 11.42 -2.62 3.35
N HIS A 157 11.82 -1.81 4.33
CA HIS A 157 13.22 -1.77 4.79
C HIS A 157 13.71 -3.11 5.33
N ALA A 158 12.87 -3.81 6.09
CA ALA A 158 13.18 -5.13 6.61
C ALA A 158 13.31 -6.16 5.48
N HIS A 159 12.41 -6.12 4.50
CA HIS A 159 12.47 -6.99 3.31
C HIS A 159 13.76 -6.77 2.51
N LEU A 160 14.15 -5.50 2.31
CA LEU A 160 15.37 -5.14 1.57
C LEU A 160 16.67 -5.34 2.37
N GLY A 161 16.60 -5.79 3.63
CA GLY A 161 17.77 -6.08 4.46
C GLY A 161 18.52 -4.82 4.92
N THR A 162 17.79 -3.74 5.23
CA THR A 162 18.37 -2.50 5.79
C THR A 162 18.94 -2.74 7.19
N THR A 163 19.80 -1.83 7.69
CA THR A 163 20.43 -1.93 9.01
C THR A 163 19.41 -1.92 10.16
N ASN A 164 19.77 -2.58 11.27
CA ASN A 164 18.94 -2.63 12.47
C ASN A 164 18.62 -1.25 13.06
N ASP A 165 19.53 -0.28 12.95
CA ASP A 165 19.31 1.08 13.47
C ASP A 165 18.17 1.81 12.75
N VAL A 166 18.06 1.64 11.43
CA VAL A 166 16.94 2.21 10.65
C VAL A 166 15.62 1.56 11.07
N LEU A 167 15.62 0.23 11.21
CA LEU A 167 14.43 -0.52 11.63
C LEU A 167 13.99 -0.14 13.05
N ALA A 168 14.94 0.02 13.97
CA ALA A 168 14.68 0.46 15.34
C ALA A 168 14.05 1.86 15.35
N HIS A 169 14.64 2.81 14.60
CA HIS A 169 14.13 4.17 14.52
C HIS A 169 12.69 4.24 13.96
N LEU A 170 12.39 3.48 12.90
CA LEU A 170 11.05 3.43 12.32
C LEU A 170 10.04 2.78 13.28
N ALA A 171 10.44 1.71 13.96
CA ALA A 171 9.61 1.03 14.97
C ALA A 171 9.27 1.96 16.16
N GLU A 172 10.27 2.67 16.70
CA GLU A 172 10.07 3.65 17.78
C GLU A 172 9.10 4.74 17.37
N ARG A 173 9.29 5.33 16.17
CA ARG A 173 8.38 6.35 15.63
C ARG A 173 6.97 5.82 15.42
N LEU A 174 6.81 4.56 15.01
CA LEU A 174 5.51 3.95 14.82
C LEU A 174 4.75 3.84 16.14
N ILE A 175 5.43 3.39 17.19
CA ILE A 175 4.88 3.28 18.55
C ILE A 175 4.50 4.66 19.10
N GLU A 176 5.37 5.67 18.93
CA GLU A 176 5.10 7.04 19.35
C GLU A 176 3.86 7.62 18.63
N MET A 177 3.79 7.45 17.31
CA MET A 177 2.71 7.97 16.48
C MET A 177 1.36 7.30 16.78
N GLU A 178 1.36 5.98 16.99
CA GLU A 178 0.17 5.22 17.40
C GLU A 178 -0.32 5.68 18.79
N SER A 179 0.59 5.86 19.74
CA SER A 179 0.26 6.28 21.11
C SER A 179 -0.43 7.65 21.16
N GLY A 180 -0.09 8.54 20.21
CA GLY A 180 -0.70 9.85 20.06
C GLY A 180 -2.02 9.86 19.26
N CYS A 181 -2.50 8.72 18.75
CA CYS A 181 -3.69 8.68 17.91
C CYS A 181 -4.97 8.87 18.74
N PRO A 182 -5.79 9.91 18.47
CA PRO A 182 -6.98 10.20 19.28
C PRO A 182 -8.09 9.14 19.20
N ALA A 183 -8.11 8.35 18.13
CA ALA A 183 -9.12 7.31 17.88
C ALA A 183 -8.67 5.92 18.38
N ARG A 184 -7.50 5.84 19.03
CA ARG A 184 -6.90 4.59 19.50
C ARG A 184 -7.87 3.83 20.41
N VAL A 185 -8.11 2.57 20.04
CA VAL A 185 -8.62 1.55 20.97
C VAL A 185 -7.38 0.97 21.67
N PRO A 186 -7.18 1.21 22.99
CA PRO A 186 -5.93 0.87 23.69
C PRO A 186 -5.48 -0.58 23.51
N GLU A 187 -6.45 -1.49 23.36
CA GLU A 187 -6.26 -2.94 23.22
C GLU A 187 -5.90 -3.40 21.80
N VAL A 188 -5.92 -2.51 20.80
CA VAL A 188 -5.69 -2.84 19.39
C VAL A 188 -4.64 -1.91 18.78
N PHE A 189 -3.37 -2.23 19.00
CA PHE A 189 -2.25 -1.46 18.44
C PHE A 189 -2.35 -1.35 16.92
N LEU A 190 -2.23 -0.13 16.40
CA LEU A 190 -2.28 0.26 14.97
C LEU A 190 -3.64 0.06 14.28
N PHE A 191 -4.24 -1.12 14.39
CA PHE A 191 -5.52 -1.42 13.73
C PHE A 191 -6.71 -0.75 14.43
N GLY A 192 -6.58 -0.37 15.70
CA GLY A 192 -7.55 0.49 16.38
C GLY A 192 -7.54 1.94 15.89
N CYS A 193 -6.60 2.32 15.01
CA CYS A 193 -6.46 3.69 14.50
C CYS A 193 -7.14 3.91 13.14
N THR A 194 -7.78 2.89 12.56
CA THR A 194 -8.53 3.00 11.29
C THR A 194 -9.88 2.28 11.39
N CYS A 195 -10.84 2.69 10.56
CA CYS A 195 -12.10 1.99 10.36
C CYS A 195 -12.03 0.92 9.26
N TYR A 196 -10.89 0.80 8.59
CA TYR A 196 -10.63 -0.13 7.51
C TYR A 196 -9.91 -1.38 8.04
N ASP A 197 -10.67 -2.39 8.45
CA ASP A 197 -10.15 -3.59 9.12
C ASP A 197 -9.95 -4.79 8.20
N GLN A 198 -10.51 -4.74 7.00
CA GLN A 198 -10.70 -5.91 6.15
C GLN A 198 -9.37 -6.52 5.62
N LEU A 199 -8.30 -5.73 5.51
CA LEU A 199 -6.98 -6.20 5.07
C LEU A 199 -5.94 -6.31 6.21
N ASN A 200 -6.36 -6.22 7.47
CA ASN A 200 -5.43 -6.30 8.62
C ASN A 200 -4.64 -7.62 8.67
N ASP A 201 -5.26 -8.73 8.27
CA ASP A 201 -4.58 -10.02 8.26
C ASP A 201 -3.45 -10.09 7.22
N HIS A 202 -3.53 -9.28 6.16
CA HIS A 202 -2.45 -9.20 5.18
C HIS A 202 -1.22 -8.52 5.79
N TRP A 203 -1.41 -7.42 6.52
CA TRP A 203 -0.33 -6.77 7.29
C TRP A 203 0.31 -7.75 8.28
N LYS A 204 -0.50 -8.49 9.05
CA LYS A 204 -0.01 -9.50 10.01
C LYS A 204 0.84 -10.57 9.33
N ARG A 205 0.49 -11.01 8.11
CA ARG A 205 1.29 -11.98 7.34
C ARG A 205 2.69 -11.45 7.03
N HIS A 206 2.81 -10.20 6.55
CA HIS A 206 4.12 -9.60 6.27
C HIS A 206 4.99 -9.44 7.52
N ILE A 207 4.39 -8.97 8.62
CA ILE A 207 5.08 -8.86 9.92
C ILE A 207 5.58 -10.24 10.39
N HIS A 208 4.72 -11.26 10.30
CA HIS A 208 5.10 -12.61 10.69
C HIS A 208 6.23 -13.17 9.82
N ALA A 209 6.19 -12.94 8.51
CA ALA A 209 7.22 -13.40 7.58
C ALA A 209 8.60 -12.80 7.91
N LEU A 210 8.67 -11.51 8.22
CA LEU A 210 9.91 -10.79 8.50
C LEU A 210 10.48 -11.05 9.91
N SER A 211 9.62 -11.33 10.88
CA SER A 211 10.05 -11.65 12.26
C SER A 211 10.85 -12.94 12.40
N LYS A 212 10.78 -13.83 11.40
CA LYS A 212 11.58 -15.07 11.37
C LYS A 212 13.03 -14.82 10.98
N SER A 213 13.36 -13.63 10.45
CA SER A 213 14.65 -13.34 9.83
C SER A 213 15.34 -12.08 10.34
N VAL A 214 14.74 -11.26 11.24
CA VAL A 214 15.28 -9.92 11.57
C VAL A 214 15.00 -9.47 13.03
N SER A 215 16.01 -8.81 13.64
CA SER A 215 16.08 -7.86 14.78
C SER A 215 15.06 -7.90 15.95
N ASP A 216 15.56 -7.65 17.18
CA ASP A 216 14.76 -7.44 18.40
C ASP A 216 13.70 -6.33 18.27
N SER A 217 13.93 -5.29 17.46
CA SER A 217 12.97 -4.18 17.27
C SER A 217 11.71 -4.58 16.50
N LEU A 218 11.83 -5.47 15.50
CA LEU A 218 10.66 -6.03 14.82
C LEU A 218 9.90 -7.00 15.72
N SER A 219 10.59 -7.61 16.70
CA SER A 219 9.95 -8.44 17.72
C SER A 219 9.03 -7.62 18.63
N LEU A 220 9.39 -6.37 18.97
CA LEU A 220 8.53 -5.46 19.73
C LEU A 220 7.28 -5.06 18.96
N VAL A 221 7.43 -4.63 17.70
CA VAL A 221 6.29 -4.27 16.83
C VAL A 221 5.39 -5.49 16.59
N ARG A 222 6.00 -6.67 16.40
CA ARG A 222 5.27 -7.94 16.28
C ARG A 222 4.48 -8.26 17.55
N ALA A 223 5.11 -8.17 18.72
CA ALA A 223 4.44 -8.44 19.99
C ALA A 223 3.25 -7.50 20.20
N ALA A 224 3.44 -6.21 19.93
CA ALA A 224 2.37 -5.22 20.00
C ALA A 224 1.20 -5.53 19.04
N LEU A 225 1.50 -5.95 17.80
CA LEU A 225 0.50 -6.19 16.74
C LEU A 225 -0.20 -7.56 16.81
N LEU A 226 0.49 -8.61 17.27
CA LEU A 226 -0.02 -9.98 17.24
C LEU A 226 -0.49 -10.49 18.60
N ASP A 227 0.11 -10.02 19.70
CA ASP A 227 -0.12 -10.56 21.03
C ASP A 227 -1.03 -9.67 21.90
N GLY A 228 -1.55 -8.55 21.35
CA GLY A 228 -2.58 -7.73 22.00
C GLY A 228 -2.09 -6.56 22.86
N GLY A 229 -1.02 -5.88 22.41
CA GLY A 229 -0.46 -4.70 23.09
C GLY A 229 0.72 -5.01 24.02
N PRO A 230 1.51 -3.99 24.40
CA PRO A 230 2.67 -4.18 25.27
C PRO A 230 2.17 -4.67 26.63
N ALA A 231 2.45 -5.92 26.96
CA ALA A 231 2.42 -6.35 28.35
C ALA A 231 3.38 -5.42 29.11
N ASP A 232 2.80 -4.58 29.96
CA ASP A 232 3.44 -3.74 30.98
C ASP A 232 4.97 -3.86 31.02
N ALA A 233 5.65 -2.94 30.31
CA ALA A 233 7.04 -2.63 30.64
C ALA A 233 7.01 -1.80 31.94
N ALA A 234 6.97 -2.52 33.06
CA ALA A 234 7.22 -2.01 34.40
C ALA A 234 8.69 -1.61 34.59
#